data_AF-A0A554IV87-F1
#
_entry.id   AF-A0A554IV87-F1
#
_cell.length_a   1.000
_cell.length_b   1.000
_cell.length_c   1.000
_cell.angle_alpha   90.00
_cell.angle_beta   90.00
_cell.angle_gamma   90.00
#
_symmetry.space_group_name_H-M   'P 1'
#
loop_
_entity.id
_entity.type
_entity.pdbx_description
1 polymer ?
#
loop_
_entity_poly.entity_id
_entity_poly.type
_entity_poly.pdbx_seq_one_letter_code
_entity_poly.pdbx_strand_id
1 'polypeptide(L)'
;MAEPLKTAEAHVRDPKDVEENKDLAALSYAWIMAVVLLMSKKKSPFVHFHAKQGTVLFALSIVFWVLPYANRVLELIVFFLMVWGFLAAAQGHWTELPFIGSLARGKFTFRGSWKQIVGAVVNAKNWVVDLWTHHDRLAGAENAKRKTENAVTSNPQPVTSNFPAQREPQPISRPVSKEIPPVDPTKKF
;
A
#
# COMPACT_ATOMS: atom_id res chain seq x y z
N MET A 1 11.29 -16.58 -24.70
CA MET A 1 11.47 -15.17 -24.31
C MET A 1 10.09 -14.57 -24.08
N ALA A 2 9.65 -14.46 -22.83
CA ALA A 2 8.30 -14.02 -22.50
C ALA A 2 8.29 -13.25 -21.16
N GLU A 3 8.97 -12.11 -21.09
CA GLU A 3 8.80 -11.12 -20.00
C GLU A 3 8.97 -9.67 -20.49
N PRO A 4 8.01 -9.12 -21.25
CA PRO A 4 7.85 -7.65 -21.31
C PRO A 4 6.52 -7.13 -20.76
N LEU A 5 5.55 -8.00 -20.44
CA LEU A 5 4.18 -7.54 -20.10
C LEU A 5 4.00 -7.10 -18.64
N LYS A 6 4.81 -7.56 -17.70
CA LYS A 6 4.66 -7.23 -16.27
C LYS A 6 5.33 -5.88 -15.90
N THR A 7 6.36 -5.48 -16.64
CA THR A 7 7.18 -4.31 -16.34
C THR A 7 6.58 -2.99 -16.83
N ALA A 8 5.75 -3.04 -17.89
CA ALA A 8 5.08 -1.85 -18.43
C ALA A 8 3.95 -1.33 -17.51
N GLU A 9 3.18 -2.22 -16.89
CA GLU A 9 2.09 -1.88 -15.97
C GLU A 9 2.61 -1.25 -14.66
N ALA A 10 3.79 -1.69 -14.19
CA ALA A 10 4.40 -1.21 -12.95
C ALA A 10 4.83 0.27 -13.02
N HIS A 11 5.20 0.77 -14.21
CA HIS A 11 5.47 2.19 -14.40
C HIS A 11 4.19 3.04 -14.34
N VAL A 12 3.07 2.54 -14.89
CA VAL A 12 1.81 3.31 -15.00
C VAL A 12 1.17 3.55 -13.63
N ARG A 13 1.41 2.69 -12.64
CA ARG A 13 0.84 2.78 -11.28
C ARG A 13 1.93 2.98 -10.23
N ASP A 14 2.64 4.11 -10.32
CA ASP A 14 3.63 4.52 -9.32
C ASP A 14 2.93 4.86 -7.99
N PRO A 15 3.31 4.21 -6.85
CA PRO A 15 2.79 4.55 -5.53
C PRO A 15 2.99 6.02 -5.14
N LYS A 16 4.05 6.67 -5.64
CA LYS A 16 4.32 8.08 -5.35
C LYS A 16 3.29 9.01 -5.99
N ASP A 17 2.86 8.72 -7.22
CA ASP A 17 1.80 9.48 -7.90
C ASP A 17 0.48 9.41 -7.12
N VAL A 18 0.18 8.24 -6.55
CA VAL A 18 -1.02 8.00 -5.74
C VAL A 18 -0.97 8.84 -4.45
N GLU A 19 0.12 8.78 -3.70
CA GLU A 19 0.23 9.48 -2.42
C GLU A 19 0.13 11.00 -2.58
N GLU A 20 0.81 11.55 -3.59
CA GLU A 20 0.84 12.99 -3.85
C GLU A 20 -0.48 13.54 -4.44
N ASN A 21 -1.27 12.71 -5.13
CA ASN A 21 -2.42 13.20 -5.88
C ASN A 21 -3.78 12.58 -5.52
N LYS A 22 -3.86 11.75 -4.47
CA LYS A 22 -5.13 11.12 -4.04
C LYS A 22 -6.26 12.09 -3.72
N ASP A 23 -5.96 13.23 -3.12
CA ASP A 23 -6.98 14.23 -2.79
C ASP A 23 -7.57 14.86 -4.07
N LEU A 24 -6.71 15.09 -5.08
CA LEU A 24 -7.13 15.57 -6.39
C LEU A 24 -7.90 14.52 -7.17
N ALA A 25 -7.49 13.25 -7.08
CA ALA A 25 -8.21 12.14 -7.67
C ALA A 25 -9.61 12.00 -7.04
N ALA A 26 -9.73 12.15 -5.71
CA ALA A 26 -11.01 12.14 -5.03
C ALA A 26 -11.88 13.35 -5.43
N LEU A 27 -11.29 14.55 -5.50
CA LEU A 27 -11.97 15.77 -5.96
C LEU A 27 -12.56 15.64 -7.37
N SER A 28 -11.98 14.76 -8.21
CA SER A 28 -12.51 14.50 -9.54
C SER A 28 -13.89 13.83 -9.56
N TYR A 29 -14.42 13.37 -8.42
CA TYR A 29 -15.81 12.92 -8.27
C TYR A 29 -16.78 14.04 -7.85
N ALA A 30 -16.31 15.28 -7.70
CA ALA A 30 -17.14 16.45 -7.43
C ALA A 30 -17.66 17.10 -8.74
N TRP A 31 -18.54 16.38 -9.45
CA TRP A 31 -19.23 16.83 -10.68
C TRP A 31 -18.30 17.50 -11.71
N ILE A 32 -18.36 18.83 -11.84
CA ILE A 32 -17.64 19.60 -12.85
C ILE A 32 -16.12 19.55 -12.64
N MET A 33 -15.66 19.31 -11.40
CA MET A 33 -14.24 19.14 -11.10
C MET A 33 -13.63 17.95 -11.84
N ALA A 34 -14.44 16.95 -12.21
CA ALA A 34 -13.97 15.82 -13.01
C ALA A 34 -13.32 16.29 -14.32
N VAL A 35 -14.01 17.18 -15.05
CA VAL A 35 -13.56 17.69 -16.34
C VAL A 35 -12.34 18.58 -16.17
N VAL A 36 -12.37 19.46 -15.16
CA VAL A 36 -11.26 20.37 -14.85
C VAL A 36 -9.98 19.60 -14.53
N LEU A 37 -10.08 18.56 -13.69
CA LEU A 37 -8.95 17.73 -13.28
C LEU A 37 -8.45 16.87 -14.44
N LEU A 38 -9.36 16.35 -15.28
CA LEU A 38 -9.01 15.60 -16.48
C LEU A 38 -8.15 16.45 -17.44
N MET A 39 -8.48 17.73 -17.60
CA MET A 39 -7.74 18.64 -18.45
C MET A 39 -6.46 19.18 -17.80
N SER A 40 -6.46 19.39 -16.48
CA SER A 40 -5.35 20.04 -15.75
C SER A 40 -4.24 19.08 -15.35
N LYS A 41 -4.58 17.86 -14.93
CA LYS A 41 -3.63 16.89 -14.33
C LYS A 41 -3.25 15.76 -15.29
N LYS A 42 -2.82 16.12 -16.50
CA LYS A 42 -2.43 15.18 -17.56
C LYS A 42 -1.21 14.30 -17.23
N LYS A 43 -0.40 14.71 -16.25
CA LYS A 43 0.85 14.03 -15.87
C LYS A 43 0.67 12.95 -14.80
N SER A 44 -0.49 12.89 -14.16
CA SER A 44 -0.78 11.90 -13.11
C SER A 44 -1.70 10.83 -13.67
N PRO A 45 -1.19 9.60 -13.93
CA PRO A 45 -2.02 8.47 -14.31
C PRO A 45 -3.17 8.23 -13.33
N PHE A 46 -2.94 8.39 -12.02
CA PHE A 46 -3.94 8.15 -10.99
C PHE A 46 -5.09 9.16 -11.04
N VAL A 47 -4.78 10.46 -11.08
CA VAL A 47 -5.80 11.51 -11.21
C VAL A 47 -6.56 11.34 -12.51
N HIS A 48 -5.86 11.06 -13.61
CA HIS A 48 -6.49 10.91 -14.91
C HIS A 48 -7.45 9.70 -14.95
N PHE A 49 -7.11 8.59 -14.29
CA PHE A 49 -8.00 7.43 -14.17
C PHE A 49 -9.31 7.78 -13.47
N HIS A 50 -9.24 8.39 -12.28
CA HIS A 50 -10.43 8.78 -11.53
C HIS A 50 -11.21 9.91 -12.22
N ALA A 51 -10.52 10.90 -12.80
CA ALA A 51 -11.14 12.02 -13.49
C ALA A 51 -11.89 11.59 -14.76
N LYS A 52 -11.41 10.59 -15.50
CA LYS A 52 -12.16 10.00 -16.63
C LYS A 52 -13.47 9.39 -16.15
N GLN A 53 -13.44 8.61 -15.07
CA GLN A 53 -14.63 7.98 -14.51
C GLN A 53 -15.62 9.04 -13.98
N GLY A 54 -15.14 10.02 -13.21
CA GLY A 54 -15.93 11.15 -12.73
C GLY A 54 -16.55 11.95 -13.88
N THR A 55 -15.83 12.14 -14.98
CA THR A 55 -16.34 12.85 -16.17
C THR A 55 -17.47 12.09 -16.84
N VAL A 56 -17.35 10.76 -16.96
CA VAL A 56 -18.42 9.90 -17.48
C VAL A 56 -19.66 9.97 -16.58
N LEU A 57 -19.49 9.87 -15.25
CA LEU A 57 -20.60 9.99 -14.31
C LEU A 57 -21.26 11.38 -14.36
N PHE A 58 -20.47 12.44 -14.49
CA PHE A 58 -20.98 13.80 -14.66
C PHE A 58 -21.78 13.94 -15.95
N ALA A 59 -21.28 13.41 -17.07
CA ALA A 59 -22.04 13.42 -18.33
C ALA A 59 -23.35 12.64 -18.22
N LEU A 60 -23.35 11.49 -17.55
CA LEU A 60 -24.57 10.72 -17.27
C LEU A 60 -25.57 11.50 -16.43
N SER A 61 -25.12 12.25 -15.41
CA SER A 61 -26.03 13.10 -14.62
C SER A 61 -26.72 14.16 -15.47
N ILE A 62 -26.01 14.80 -16.41
CA ILE A 62 -26.61 15.78 -17.33
C ILE A 62 -27.69 15.12 -18.20
N VAL A 63 -27.42 13.93 -18.75
CA VAL A 63 -28.39 13.19 -19.56
C VAL A 63 -29.63 12.83 -18.73
N PHE A 64 -29.45 12.39 -17.49
CA PHE A 64 -30.56 12.00 -16.63
C PHE A 64 -31.39 13.19 -16.14
N TRP A 65 -30.79 14.37 -15.98
CA TRP A 65 -31.55 15.58 -15.64
C TRP A 65 -32.57 15.96 -16.72
N VAL A 66 -32.29 15.65 -17.99
CA VAL A 66 -33.18 15.96 -19.13
C VAL A 66 -34.30 14.93 -19.29
N LEU A 67 -34.15 13.71 -18.76
CA LEU A 67 -35.16 12.64 -18.86
C LEU A 67 -36.29 12.82 -17.83
N PRO A 68 -37.57 12.93 -18.25
CA PRO A 68 -38.69 13.02 -17.32
C PRO A 68 -38.96 11.67 -16.64
N TYR A 69 -39.46 11.71 -15.40
CA TYR A 69 -39.95 10.58 -14.57
C TYR A 69 -38.92 9.51 -14.10
N ALA A 70 -37.90 9.16 -14.89
CA ALA A 70 -36.89 8.14 -14.51
C ALA A 70 -35.65 8.70 -13.78
N ASN A 71 -35.52 10.03 -13.70
CA ASN A 71 -34.31 10.68 -13.22
C ASN A 71 -33.97 10.41 -11.76
N ARG A 72 -34.95 10.27 -10.86
CA ARG A 72 -34.68 10.18 -9.40
C ARG A 72 -33.89 8.94 -9.00
N VAL A 73 -34.27 7.77 -9.52
CA VAL A 73 -33.57 6.51 -9.19
C VAL A 73 -32.20 6.45 -9.87
N LEU A 74 -32.12 6.90 -11.12
CA LEU A 74 -30.86 6.93 -11.87
C LEU A 74 -29.85 7.90 -11.26
N GLU A 75 -30.28 9.08 -10.82
CA GLU A 75 -29.43 10.04 -10.11
C GLU A 75 -28.91 9.47 -8.79
N LEU A 76 -29.74 8.74 -8.04
CA LEU A 76 -29.28 8.09 -6.81
C LEU A 76 -28.21 7.03 -7.09
N ILE A 77 -28.32 6.29 -8.20
CA ILE A 77 -27.29 5.33 -8.61
C ILE A 77 -26.01 6.06 -8.99
N VAL A 78 -26.08 7.14 -9.78
CA VAL A 78 -24.91 7.95 -10.14
C VAL A 78 -24.24 8.52 -8.89
N PHE A 79 -25.03 9.07 -7.97
CA PHE A 79 -24.53 9.60 -6.71
C PHE A 79 -23.81 8.54 -5.87
N PHE A 80 -24.39 7.34 -5.77
CA PHE A 80 -23.75 6.21 -5.09
C PHE A 80 -22.39 5.86 -5.73
N LEU A 81 -22.32 5.81 -7.06
CA LEU A 81 -21.07 5.55 -7.79
C LEU A 81 -20.04 6.68 -7.60
N MET A 82 -20.48 7.94 -7.53
CA MET A 82 -19.60 9.07 -7.21
C MET A 82 -19.00 8.94 -5.81
N VAL A 83 -19.82 8.63 -4.79
CA VAL A 83 -19.34 8.44 -3.41
C VAL A 83 -18.36 7.27 -3.32
N TRP A 84 -18.67 6.15 -3.99
CA TRP A 84 -17.76 5.01 -4.02
C TRP A 84 -16.42 5.37 -4.65
N GLY A 85 -16.46 6.01 -5.83
CA GLY A 85 -15.26 6.44 -6.54
C GLY A 85 -14.42 7.41 -5.70
N PHE A 86 -15.08 8.36 -5.04
CA PHE A 86 -14.46 9.29 -4.11
C PHE A 86 -13.71 8.56 -2.98
N LEU A 87 -14.37 7.62 -2.30
CA LEU A 87 -13.76 6.87 -1.20
C LEU A 87 -12.58 6.02 -1.66
N ALA A 88 -12.71 5.37 -2.82
CA ALA A 88 -11.63 4.60 -3.41
C ALA A 88 -10.41 5.48 -3.76
N ALA A 89 -10.65 6.64 -4.39
CA ALA A 89 -9.59 7.57 -4.76
C ALA A 89 -8.89 8.17 -3.53
N ALA A 90 -9.66 8.56 -2.51
CA ALA A 90 -9.12 9.11 -1.26
C ALA A 90 -8.19 8.11 -0.52
N GLN A 91 -8.37 6.81 -0.78
CA GLN A 91 -7.54 5.75 -0.21
C GLN A 91 -6.42 5.28 -1.14
N GLY A 92 -6.31 5.85 -2.34
CA GLY A 92 -5.29 5.47 -3.31
C GLY A 92 -5.61 4.21 -4.14
N HIS A 93 -6.87 3.75 -4.11
CA HIS A 93 -7.28 2.54 -4.83
C HIS A 93 -7.70 2.84 -6.27
N TRP A 94 -7.11 2.09 -7.21
CA TRP A 94 -7.45 2.09 -8.63
C TRP A 94 -8.73 1.30 -8.92
N THR A 95 -9.84 1.71 -8.31
CA THR A 95 -11.11 1.00 -8.41
C THR A 95 -11.83 1.35 -9.72
N GLU A 96 -12.15 0.33 -10.52
CA GLU A 96 -13.03 0.49 -11.68
C GLU A 96 -14.48 0.44 -11.25
N LEU A 97 -15.21 1.52 -11.50
CA LEU A 97 -16.65 1.53 -11.24
C LEU A 97 -17.38 0.58 -12.21
N PRO A 98 -18.41 -0.13 -11.73
CA PRO A 98 -19.18 -1.04 -12.56
C PRO A 98 -19.80 -0.29 -13.76
N PHE A 99 -20.14 -1.04 -14.81
CA PHE A 99 -20.82 -0.58 -16.04
C PHE A 99 -19.99 0.15 -17.11
N ILE A 100 -18.83 0.74 -16.79
CA ILE A 100 -18.05 1.53 -17.76
C ILE A 100 -17.52 0.67 -18.92
N GLY A 101 -17.01 -0.54 -18.62
CA GLY A 101 -16.49 -1.45 -19.64
C GLY A 101 -17.55 -2.18 -20.47
N SER A 102 -18.75 -2.39 -19.91
CA SER A 102 -19.84 -3.10 -20.60
C SER A 102 -20.59 -2.18 -21.58
N LEU A 103 -20.75 -0.91 -21.22
CA LEU A 103 -21.40 0.10 -22.07
C LEU A 103 -20.58 0.39 -23.34
N ALA A 104 -19.25 0.45 -23.22
CA ALA A 104 -18.34 0.71 -24.33
C ALA A 104 -18.35 -0.38 -25.43
N ARG A 105 -18.78 -1.61 -25.11
CA ARG A 105 -18.83 -2.74 -26.05
C ARG A 105 -20.22 -2.95 -26.68
N GLY A 106 -21.22 -2.13 -26.36
CA GLY A 106 -22.58 -2.23 -26.90
C GLY A 106 -23.35 -3.50 -26.48
N LYS A 107 -22.78 -4.35 -25.61
CA LYS A 107 -23.40 -5.59 -25.12
C LYS A 107 -24.03 -5.33 -23.76
N PHE A 108 -25.14 -4.60 -23.73
CA PHE A 108 -25.93 -4.45 -22.51
C PHE A 108 -26.72 -5.74 -22.26
N THR A 109 -26.24 -6.56 -21.32
CA THR A 109 -26.99 -7.76 -20.87
C THR A 109 -27.42 -7.54 -19.44
N PHE A 110 -28.73 -7.43 -19.20
CA PHE A 110 -29.30 -7.21 -17.85
C PHE A 110 -28.76 -8.18 -16.80
N ARG A 111 -28.66 -9.48 -17.14
CA ARG A 111 -28.10 -10.51 -16.26
C ARG A 111 -26.60 -10.31 -15.97
N GLY A 112 -25.84 -9.80 -16.94
CA GLY A 112 -24.43 -9.46 -16.77
C GLY A 112 -24.25 -8.24 -15.87
N SER A 113 -25.05 -7.19 -16.11
CA SER A 113 -25.12 -5.99 -15.29
C SER A 113 -25.49 -6.32 -13.84
N TRP A 114 -26.48 -7.19 -13.61
CA TRP A 114 -26.88 -7.61 -12.27
C TRP A 114 -25.75 -8.35 -11.52
N LYS A 115 -25.04 -9.26 -12.20
CA LYS A 115 -23.87 -9.93 -11.62
C LYS A 115 -22.73 -8.95 -11.30
N GLN A 116 -22.50 -7.93 -12.14
CA GLN A 116 -21.51 -6.89 -11.88
C GLN A 116 -21.88 -6.04 -10.67
N ILE A 117 -23.15 -5.66 -10.51
CA ILE A 117 -23.64 -4.94 -9.33
C ILE A 117 -23.43 -5.77 -8.07
N VAL A 118 -23.90 -7.02 -8.07
CA VAL A 118 -23.79 -7.90 -6.91
C VAL A 118 -22.32 -8.16 -6.58
N GLY A 119 -21.49 -8.42 -7.59
CA GLY A 119 -20.04 -8.61 -7.42
C GLY A 119 -19.35 -7.38 -6.87
N ALA A 120 -19.71 -6.19 -7.35
CA ALA A 120 -19.22 -4.92 -6.80
C ALA A 120 -19.61 -4.80 -5.32
N VAL A 121 -20.90 -4.96 -4.97
CA VAL A 121 -21.38 -4.85 -3.58
C VAL A 121 -20.68 -5.86 -2.65
N VAL A 122 -20.50 -7.11 -3.10
CA VAL A 122 -19.76 -8.12 -2.32
C VAL A 122 -18.30 -7.72 -2.16
N ASN A 123 -17.65 -7.25 -3.21
CA ASN A 123 -16.28 -6.75 -3.13
C ASN A 123 -16.16 -5.53 -2.22
N ALA A 124 -17.10 -4.58 -2.23
CA ALA A 124 -17.11 -3.48 -1.27
C ALA A 124 -17.25 -3.97 0.15
N LYS A 125 -18.19 -4.89 0.42
CA LYS A 125 -18.34 -5.45 1.76
C LYS A 125 -17.02 -6.07 2.24
N ASN A 126 -16.40 -6.90 1.40
CA ASN A 126 -15.14 -7.53 1.74
C ASN A 126 -14.03 -6.50 1.94
N TRP A 127 -13.97 -5.47 1.09
CA TRP A 127 -13.04 -4.34 1.21
C TRP A 127 -13.26 -3.53 2.49
N VAL A 128 -14.51 -3.23 2.88
CA VAL A 128 -14.84 -2.53 4.14
C VAL A 128 -14.46 -3.36 5.36
N VAL A 129 -14.72 -4.67 5.32
CA VAL A 129 -14.32 -5.60 6.39
C VAL A 129 -12.80 -5.66 6.48
N ASP A 130 -12.11 -5.75 5.35
CA ASP A 130 -10.65 -5.72 5.29
C ASP A 130 -10.09 -4.40 5.85
N LEU A 131 -10.69 -3.26 5.48
CA LEU A 131 -10.33 -1.94 6.00
C LEU A 131 -10.46 -1.87 7.53
N TRP A 132 -11.53 -2.41 8.10
CA TRP A 132 -11.75 -2.37 9.55
C TRP A 132 -10.80 -3.33 10.29
N THR A 133 -10.57 -4.52 9.75
CA THR A 133 -9.66 -5.52 10.34
C THR A 133 -8.17 -5.17 10.23
N HIS A 134 -7.78 -4.27 9.32
CA HIS A 134 -6.41 -3.77 9.24
C HIS A 134 -6.02 -2.91 10.47
N HIS A 135 -6.96 -2.21 11.10
CA HIS A 135 -6.69 -1.46 12.32
C HIS A 135 -6.26 -2.36 13.49
N ASP A 136 -6.88 -3.54 13.61
CA ASP A 136 -6.57 -4.51 14.68
C ASP A 136 -5.16 -5.08 14.57
N ARG A 137 -4.63 -5.19 13.34
CA ARG A 137 -3.25 -5.66 13.09
C ARG A 137 -2.20 -4.63 13.46
N LEU A 138 -2.45 -3.35 13.20
CA LEU A 138 -1.52 -2.28 13.58
C LEU A 138 -1.48 -2.12 15.10
N ALA A 139 -2.64 -2.17 15.77
CA ALA A 139 -2.73 -2.17 17.23
C ALA A 139 -2.08 -3.42 17.84
N GLY A 140 -2.28 -4.60 17.25
CA GLY A 140 -1.65 -5.84 17.67
C GLY A 140 -0.12 -5.83 17.50
N ALA A 141 0.38 -5.31 16.37
CA ALA A 141 1.80 -5.18 16.09
C ALA A 141 2.48 -4.15 17.00
N GLU A 142 1.85 -3.01 17.29
CA GLU A 142 2.37 -2.03 18.24
C GLU A 142 2.43 -2.62 19.66
N ASN A 143 1.38 -3.31 20.09
CA ASN A 143 1.35 -4.00 21.39
C ASN A 143 2.41 -5.11 21.50
N ALA A 144 2.61 -5.89 20.42
CA ALA A 144 3.68 -6.88 20.37
C ALA A 144 5.06 -6.22 20.47
N LYS A 145 5.29 -5.13 19.74
CA LYS A 145 6.54 -4.37 19.75
C LYS A 145 6.82 -3.76 21.12
N ARG A 146 5.82 -3.13 21.76
CA ARG A 146 5.88 -2.63 23.13
C ARG A 146 6.15 -3.73 24.14
N LYS A 147 5.56 -4.92 23.96
CA LYS A 147 5.81 -6.06 24.85
C LYS A 147 7.25 -6.57 24.73
N THR A 148 7.81 -6.60 23.53
CA THR A 148 9.23 -6.95 23.29
C THR A 148 10.17 -5.89 23.85
N GLU A 149 9.88 -4.60 23.65
CA GLU A 149 10.67 -3.48 24.15
C GLU A 149 10.63 -3.37 25.69
N ASN A 150 9.46 -3.63 26.29
CA ASN A 150 9.30 -3.72 27.74
C ASN A 150 9.97 -4.98 28.32
N ALA A 151 10.00 -6.10 27.59
CA ALA A 151 10.75 -7.30 27.98
C ALA A 151 12.28 -7.09 27.92
N VAL A 152 12.76 -6.24 27.02
CA VAL A 152 14.18 -5.86 26.92
C VAL A 152 14.57 -4.83 27.99
N THR A 153 13.69 -3.91 28.35
CA THR A 153 13.97 -2.87 29.38
C THR A 153 13.72 -3.34 30.82
N SER A 154 12.88 -4.35 31.05
CA SER A 154 12.61 -4.91 32.39
C SER A 154 13.65 -5.91 32.89
N ASN A 155 14.68 -6.24 32.11
CA ASN A 155 15.79 -7.07 32.58
C ASN A 155 17.14 -6.34 32.47
N PRO A 156 17.45 -5.39 33.39
CA PRO A 156 18.80 -4.91 33.57
C PRO A 156 19.59 -5.90 34.47
N GLN A 157 19.65 -7.18 34.09
CA GLN A 157 20.65 -8.07 34.66
C GLN A 157 21.91 -7.91 33.79
N PRO A 158 23.02 -7.37 34.31
CA PRO A 158 24.27 -7.45 33.59
C PRO A 158 24.55 -8.94 33.41
N VAL A 159 24.96 -9.35 32.21
CA VAL A 159 25.54 -10.68 32.03
C VAL A 159 26.82 -10.70 32.87
N THR A 160 26.70 -11.11 34.13
CA THR A 160 27.83 -11.43 34.98
C THR A 160 28.40 -12.72 34.43
N SER A 161 29.36 -12.59 33.52
CA SER A 161 30.32 -13.67 33.29
C SER A 161 30.97 -13.96 34.65
N ASN A 162 30.64 -15.09 35.26
CA ASN A 162 31.35 -15.63 36.41
C ASN A 162 32.79 -15.94 35.98
N PHE A 163 33.64 -14.93 35.97
CA PHE A 163 35.08 -15.11 36.04
C PHE A 163 35.43 -15.38 37.51
N PRO A 164 36.02 -16.53 37.85
CA PRO A 164 36.51 -16.74 39.21
C PRO A 164 37.54 -15.66 39.54
N ALA A 165 37.37 -15.05 40.71
CA ALA A 165 38.17 -13.93 41.21
C ALA A 165 39.67 -14.13 40.94
N GLN A 166 40.28 -13.19 40.19
CA GLN A 166 41.72 -13.09 40.05
C GLN A 166 42.34 -12.95 41.45
N ARG A 167 43.06 -13.98 41.91
CA ARG A 167 43.98 -13.84 43.03
C ARG A 167 45.11 -12.91 42.58
N GLU A 168 45.46 -11.93 43.41
CA GLU A 168 46.64 -11.10 43.21
C GLU A 168 47.88 -11.99 42.97
N PRO A 169 48.66 -11.74 41.91
CA PRO A 169 49.89 -12.49 41.69
C PRO A 169 50.98 -12.04 42.66
N GLN A 170 51.44 -12.97 43.50
CA GLN A 170 52.59 -12.81 44.39
C GLN A 170 53.87 -12.48 43.60
N PRO A 171 54.83 -11.73 44.17
CA PRO A 171 56.06 -11.37 43.48
C PRO A 171 56.89 -12.61 43.13
N ILE A 172 57.16 -12.77 41.83
CA ILE A 172 57.79 -13.94 41.22
C ILE A 172 59.25 -14.03 41.64
N SER A 173 59.62 -15.04 42.42
CA SER A 173 61.00 -15.49 42.60
C SER A 173 61.46 -16.25 41.35
N ARG A 174 62.56 -15.79 40.73
CA ARG A 174 63.15 -16.41 39.52
C ARG A 174 63.78 -17.77 39.85
N PRO A 175 63.68 -18.75 38.93
CA PRO A 175 64.80 -19.64 38.70
C PRO A 175 65.17 -19.81 37.21
N VAL A 176 66.45 -19.51 36.97
CA VAL A 176 67.45 -20.09 36.04
C VAL A 176 67.01 -20.54 34.63
N SER A 177 67.55 -19.79 33.66
CA SER A 177 67.53 -20.03 32.21
C SER A 177 68.20 -21.35 31.83
N LYS A 178 67.57 -22.14 30.95
CA LYS A 178 68.25 -23.15 30.13
C LYS A 178 68.30 -22.64 28.70
N GLU A 179 69.52 -22.39 28.24
CA GLU A 179 69.87 -21.94 26.89
C GLU A 179 69.42 -22.95 25.83
N ILE A 180 68.91 -22.45 24.70
CA ILE A 180 68.65 -23.24 23.49
C ILE A 180 69.74 -22.86 22.47
N PRO A 181 70.44 -23.84 21.87
CA PRO A 181 71.60 -23.56 21.00
C PRO A 181 71.20 -22.99 19.62
N PRO A 182 72.13 -22.28 18.94
CA PRO A 182 71.84 -21.51 17.73
C PRO A 182 71.66 -22.40 16.49
N VAL A 183 70.67 -22.05 15.66
CA VAL A 183 70.42 -22.66 14.34
C VAL A 183 71.32 -22.01 13.28
N ASP A 184 72.05 -22.84 12.55
CA ASP A 184 73.04 -22.49 11.51
C ASP A 184 72.38 -21.89 10.25
N PRO A 185 72.85 -20.71 9.77
CA PRO A 185 72.25 -19.99 8.65
C PRO A 185 72.65 -20.50 7.23
N THR A 186 73.34 -21.64 7.06
CA THR A 186 73.87 -22.04 5.74
C THR A 186 72.96 -22.89 4.82
N LYS A 187 71.70 -23.17 5.17
CA LYS A 187 70.78 -23.81 4.20
C LYS A 187 70.12 -22.78 3.26
N LYS A 188 70.70 -22.59 2.07
CA LYS A 188 70.10 -21.91 0.92
C LYS A 188 69.07 -22.80 0.19
N PHE A 189 68.00 -22.14 -0.28
CA PHE A 189 67.02 -22.42 -1.34
C PHE A 189 66.72 -23.88 -1.72
#